data_AF-A0A8T5HCK1-F1
#
_entry.id   AF-A0A8T5HCK1-F1
#
_cell.length_a   1.000
_cell.length_b   1.000
_cell.length_c   1.000
_cell.angle_alpha   90.00
_cell.angle_beta   90.00
_cell.angle_gamma   90.00
#
_symmetry.space_group_name_H-M   'P 1'
#
loop_
_entity.id
_entity.type
_entity.pdbx_description
1 polymer ?
#
loop_
_entity_poly.entity_id
_entity_poly.type
_entity_poly.pdbx_seq_one_letter_code
_entity_poly.pdbx_strand_id
1 'polypeptide(L)'
;MAGEVNEVKREAKPQYDTDLLMLISDVAIEYELLHQDGTIPEGVNPGQEHIKTMLKDRLPKVYEETGETVDDADISRAINNFLGEPYKFVEPQGGLNHWLAKRHVNRNYINNVYVKPGLLISAIVAVGAFSTWGVIEHLEAKAETAVEEAVVGFYDNFSKLEDRLSELKMSAKRLENDSDFPDMEQLLLHFSNAEAELSAAHPFIDEYILTGVEETVTRDNMEFVLDKTGKEDLRLEEIKTQLNAASSIINLEVNLNKTREGLENMLTVVRASNGPEKLIDRAETYYNNGMAAVGVRDIAEADKYLNGLKSLKKDIKDLSILPGQIENLYTTILATAKEDKAKDQAEAIYKEAQVYAENVDAKTLRKLYDGLQKLSAKLNQEYTVTVINEEGKKSGIDRYYEDEDGKRIAGYYLIVEAKDGMNRTLRLNIKNEENGQTYQVTSWGERVPHHVYERIGQDKGDDGKIQDNVVTKKQKGFLEERVIMSGVQKQGQITQW
;
A
#
# COMPACT_ATOMS: atom_id res chain seq x y z
N MET A 1 -59.88 -35.79 -31.19
CA MET A 1 -58.93 -36.50 -30.31
C MET A 1 -57.67 -35.65 -30.28
N ALA A 2 -57.59 -34.63 -29.43
CA ALA A 2 -57.39 -34.64 -27.98
C ALA A 2 -55.98 -35.08 -27.56
N GLY A 3 -55.24 -34.12 -26.99
CA GLY A 3 -54.09 -34.25 -26.07
C GLY A 3 -52.70 -34.24 -26.72
N GLU A 4 -51.67 -33.55 -26.22
CA GLU A 4 -51.51 -32.53 -25.17
C GLU A 4 -50.02 -32.15 -25.24
N VAL A 5 -49.67 -30.89 -25.50
CA VAL A 5 -48.27 -30.41 -25.37
C VAL A 5 -48.26 -29.39 -24.23
N ASN A 6 -47.67 -29.80 -23.11
CA ASN A 6 -47.46 -28.97 -21.94
C ASN A 6 -46.56 -27.78 -22.30
N GLU A 7 -47.15 -26.60 -22.31
CA GLU A 7 -46.47 -25.32 -22.48
C GLU A 7 -45.87 -24.90 -21.13
N VAL A 8 -44.55 -25.10 -20.98
CA VAL A 8 -43.80 -24.59 -19.83
C VAL A 8 -43.77 -23.07 -19.94
N LYS A 9 -44.53 -22.39 -19.07
CA LYS A 9 -44.46 -20.94 -18.87
C LYS A 9 -43.01 -20.52 -18.62
N ARG A 10 -42.43 -19.77 -19.55
CA ARG A 10 -41.22 -18.98 -19.29
C ARG A 10 -41.59 -17.86 -18.33
N GLU A 11 -41.12 -17.95 -17.09
CA GLU A 11 -41.11 -16.79 -16.20
C GLU A 11 -40.20 -15.71 -16.81
N ALA A 12 -40.75 -14.52 -16.99
CA ALA A 12 -40.05 -13.39 -17.55
C ALA A 12 -38.92 -12.95 -16.60
N LYS A 13 -37.71 -12.80 -17.12
CA LYS A 13 -36.62 -12.10 -16.42
C LYS A 13 -37.10 -10.68 -16.08
N PRO A 14 -36.82 -10.14 -14.88
CA PRO A 14 -37.09 -8.74 -14.62
C PRO A 14 -36.21 -7.92 -15.56
N GLN A 15 -36.85 -7.26 -16.51
CA GLN A 15 -36.23 -6.27 -17.36
C GLN A 15 -36.04 -5.04 -16.48
N TYR A 16 -34.80 -4.78 -16.05
CA TYR A 16 -34.49 -3.56 -15.33
C TYR A 16 -34.71 -2.40 -16.29
N ASP A 17 -35.64 -1.53 -15.92
CA ASP A 17 -35.88 -0.29 -16.63
C ASP A 17 -34.61 0.56 -16.61
N THR A 18 -34.33 1.28 -17.70
CA THR A 18 -33.13 2.13 -17.80
C THR A 18 -33.16 3.19 -16.69
N ASP A 19 -34.35 3.65 -16.35
CA ASP A 19 -34.60 4.62 -15.28
C ASP A 19 -34.24 4.07 -13.89
N LEU A 20 -34.46 2.77 -13.66
CA LEU A 20 -34.10 2.11 -12.39
C LEU A 20 -32.59 1.93 -12.25
N LEU A 21 -31.87 1.69 -13.35
CA LEU A 21 -30.40 1.57 -13.32
C LEU A 21 -29.71 2.91 -13.09
N MET A 22 -30.23 3.98 -13.69
CA MET A 22 -29.77 5.35 -13.41
C MET A 22 -30.02 5.70 -11.94
N LEU A 23 -31.21 5.41 -11.42
CA LEU A 23 -31.54 5.66 -10.02
C LEU A 23 -30.69 4.83 -9.04
N ILE A 24 -30.30 3.60 -9.37
CA ILE A 24 -29.36 2.80 -8.57
C ILE A 24 -27.95 3.41 -8.59
N SER A 25 -27.52 3.98 -9.72
CA SER A 25 -26.26 4.72 -9.83
C SER A 25 -26.27 5.97 -8.94
N ASP A 26 -27.39 6.69 -8.92
CA ASP A 26 -27.53 7.91 -8.11
C ASP A 26 -27.58 7.57 -6.61
N VAL A 27 -28.20 6.44 -6.23
CA VAL A 27 -28.13 5.89 -4.87
C VAL A 27 -26.68 5.57 -4.47
N ALA A 28 -25.87 5.03 -5.38
CA ALA A 28 -24.46 4.73 -5.12
C ALA A 28 -23.62 6.00 -4.90
N ILE A 29 -23.87 7.04 -5.69
CA ILE A 29 -23.21 8.34 -5.56
C ILE A 29 -23.57 8.99 -4.22
N GLU A 30 -24.85 9.03 -3.85
CA GLU A 30 -25.27 9.60 -2.56
C GLU A 30 -24.78 8.79 -1.36
N TYR A 31 -24.69 7.46 -1.50
CA TYR A 31 -24.09 6.60 -0.49
C TYR A 31 -22.62 6.95 -0.25
N GLU A 32 -21.86 7.24 -1.31
CA GLU A 32 -20.44 7.61 -1.22
C GLU A 32 -20.26 9.04 -0.66
N LEU A 33 -21.15 9.97 -1.00
CA LEU A 33 -21.16 11.33 -0.43
C LEU A 33 -21.44 11.34 1.08
N LEU A 34 -22.29 10.44 1.58
CA LEU A 34 -22.53 10.24 3.03
C LEU A 34 -21.28 9.79 3.80
N HIS A 35 -20.30 9.18 3.12
CA HIS A 35 -19.00 8.83 3.71
C HIS A 35 -18.03 10.01 3.65
N GLN A 36 -18.08 10.82 2.60
CA GLN A 36 -17.18 11.97 2.41
C GLN A 36 -17.53 13.17 3.32
N ASP A 37 -18.81 13.40 3.60
CA ASP A 37 -19.27 14.52 4.45
C ASP A 37 -19.23 14.21 5.96
N GLY A 38 -18.80 13.00 6.33
CA GLY A 38 -18.66 12.55 7.71
C GLY A 38 -19.97 12.14 8.39
N THR A 39 -21.08 12.03 7.64
CA THR A 39 -22.37 11.56 8.16
C THR A 39 -22.32 10.07 8.53
N ILE A 40 -21.51 9.28 7.82
CA ILE A 40 -21.09 7.93 8.21
C ILE A 40 -19.59 7.97 8.55
N PRO A 41 -19.21 7.86 9.84
CA PRO A 41 -17.80 7.89 10.25
C PRO A 41 -17.02 6.70 9.68
N GLU A 42 -15.80 6.96 9.18
CA GLU A 42 -14.89 5.90 8.72
C GLU A 42 -14.70 4.81 9.80
N GLY A 43 -14.93 3.56 9.43
CA GLY A 43 -14.78 2.40 10.31
C GLY A 43 -16.00 2.03 11.16
N VAL A 44 -17.12 2.76 11.03
CA VAL A 44 -18.42 2.39 11.63
C VAL A 44 -19.30 1.80 10.52
N ASN A 45 -19.83 0.59 10.72
CA ASN A 45 -20.82 -0.01 9.81
C ASN A 45 -22.23 0.20 10.40
N PRO A 46 -22.91 1.33 10.11
CA PRO A 46 -24.29 1.50 10.52
C PRO A 46 -25.15 0.42 9.84
N GLY A 47 -25.96 -0.30 10.62
CA GLY A 47 -26.80 -1.38 10.07
C GLY A 47 -27.62 -0.91 8.87
N GLN A 48 -27.88 -1.82 7.90
CA GLN A 48 -28.48 -1.50 6.59
C GLN A 48 -29.76 -0.65 6.65
N GLU A 49 -30.59 -0.83 7.68
CA GLU A 49 -31.82 -0.03 7.88
C GLU A 49 -31.54 1.46 8.19
N HIS A 50 -30.43 1.77 8.84
CA HIS A 50 -30.04 3.15 9.12
C HIS A 50 -29.59 3.88 7.85
N ILE A 51 -28.77 3.21 7.03
CA ILE A 51 -28.31 3.71 5.72
C ILE A 51 -29.51 3.95 4.79
N LYS A 52 -30.46 3.00 4.76
CA LYS A 52 -31.69 3.10 3.98
C LYS A 52 -32.52 4.33 4.36
N THR A 53 -32.58 4.65 5.65
CA THR A 53 -33.30 5.83 6.14
C THR A 53 -32.64 7.13 5.70
N MET A 54 -31.31 7.22 5.76
CA MET A 54 -30.56 8.40 5.30
C MET A 54 -30.73 8.64 3.80
N LEU A 55 -30.60 7.58 2.99
CA LEU A 55 -30.76 7.68 1.55
C LEU A 55 -32.19 8.10 1.16
N LYS A 56 -33.21 7.58 1.86
CA LYS A 56 -34.61 7.98 1.64
C LYS A 56 -34.90 9.45 1.94
N ASP A 57 -34.17 10.08 2.87
CA ASP A 57 -34.35 11.50 3.20
C ASP A 57 -33.59 12.43 2.25
N ARG A 58 -32.48 11.96 1.67
CA ARG A 58 -31.56 12.78 0.88
C ARG A 58 -31.87 12.75 -0.62
N LEU A 59 -32.16 11.57 -1.17
CA LEU A 59 -32.43 11.40 -2.60
C LEU A 59 -33.58 12.29 -3.11
N PRO A 60 -34.76 12.38 -2.44
CA PRO A 60 -35.83 13.25 -2.91
C PRO A 60 -35.42 14.74 -3.02
N LYS A 61 -34.57 15.22 -2.10
CA LYS A 61 -34.10 16.62 -2.07
C LYS A 61 -33.17 16.92 -3.26
N VAL A 62 -32.33 15.96 -3.64
CA VAL A 62 -31.44 16.06 -4.80
C VAL A 62 -32.25 16.18 -6.09
N TYR A 63 -33.31 15.39 -6.24
CA TYR A 63 -34.19 15.43 -7.41
C TYR A 63 -35.10 16.67 -7.45
N GLU A 64 -35.52 17.19 -6.28
CA GLU A 64 -36.22 18.48 -6.21
C GLU A 64 -35.33 19.66 -6.66
N GLU A 65 -34.02 19.60 -6.40
CA GLU A 65 -33.04 20.62 -6.82
C GLU A 65 -32.70 20.55 -8.32
N THR A 66 -32.72 19.36 -8.92
CA THR A 66 -32.46 19.16 -10.36
C THR A 66 -33.70 19.37 -11.24
N GLY A 67 -34.88 19.54 -10.64
CA GLY A 67 -36.15 19.77 -11.34
C GLY A 67 -36.77 18.52 -11.96
N GLU A 68 -36.31 17.33 -11.56
CA GLU A 68 -36.82 16.03 -12.00
C GLU A 68 -37.72 15.42 -10.92
N THR A 69 -38.92 14.99 -11.28
CA THR A 69 -39.85 14.36 -10.31
C THR A 69 -39.71 12.83 -10.37
N VAL A 70 -39.13 12.24 -9.33
CA VAL A 70 -39.02 10.78 -9.17
C VAL A 70 -40.00 10.29 -8.10
N ASP A 71 -40.72 9.20 -8.37
CA ASP A 71 -41.69 8.64 -7.42
C ASP A 71 -41.00 7.96 -6.22
N ASP A 72 -41.57 8.11 -5.02
CA ASP A 72 -41.00 7.55 -3.77
C ASP A 72 -40.94 6.01 -3.81
N ALA A 73 -41.83 5.38 -4.58
CA ALA A 73 -41.83 3.94 -4.81
C ALA A 73 -40.61 3.47 -5.62
N ASP A 74 -40.12 4.30 -6.55
CA ASP A 74 -38.96 3.97 -7.38
C ASP A 74 -37.65 4.24 -6.62
N ILE A 75 -37.57 5.32 -5.84
CA ILE A 75 -36.46 5.58 -4.92
C ILE A 75 -36.32 4.44 -3.91
N SER A 76 -37.43 4.02 -3.31
CA SER A 76 -37.45 2.88 -2.39
C SER A 76 -36.99 1.58 -3.05
N ARG A 77 -37.36 1.35 -4.32
CA ARG A 77 -36.96 0.18 -5.10
C ARG A 77 -35.46 0.20 -5.42
N ALA A 78 -34.92 1.35 -5.80
CA ALA A 78 -33.50 1.54 -6.08
C ALA A 78 -32.63 1.37 -4.82
N ILE A 79 -33.03 1.97 -3.69
CA ILE A 79 -32.33 1.83 -2.41
C ILE A 79 -32.33 0.37 -1.95
N ASN A 80 -33.47 -0.33 -2.05
CA ASN A 80 -33.54 -1.74 -1.69
C ASN A 80 -32.70 -2.63 -2.61
N ASN A 81 -32.59 -2.28 -3.90
CA ASN A 81 -31.72 -3.00 -4.84
C ASN A 81 -30.23 -2.73 -4.58
N PHE A 82 -29.87 -1.50 -4.18
CA PHE A 82 -28.48 -1.14 -3.88
C PHE A 82 -28.01 -1.70 -2.54
N LEU A 83 -28.84 -1.65 -1.50
CA LEU A 83 -28.49 -2.10 -0.14
C LEU A 83 -28.84 -3.56 0.16
N GLY A 84 -29.79 -4.15 -0.58
CA GLY A 84 -30.12 -5.57 -0.46
C GLY A 84 -28.94 -6.42 -0.92
N GLU A 85 -28.64 -7.49 -0.19
CA GLU A 85 -27.49 -8.40 -0.39
C GLU A 85 -27.12 -8.56 -1.89
N PRO A 86 -26.10 -7.84 -2.41
CA PRO A 86 -25.74 -7.99 -3.83
C PRO A 86 -24.95 -9.28 -4.08
N TYR A 87 -24.69 -10.07 -3.02
CA TYR A 87 -23.81 -11.22 -3.08
C TYR A 87 -24.24 -12.33 -2.11
N LYS A 88 -25.42 -12.91 -2.36
CA LYS A 88 -25.49 -14.37 -2.29
C LYS A 88 -25.16 -14.89 -3.67
N PHE A 89 -24.00 -15.53 -3.79
CA PHE A 89 -23.68 -16.34 -4.95
C PHE A 89 -24.72 -17.47 -5.03
N VAL A 90 -25.79 -17.21 -5.76
CA VAL A 90 -26.60 -18.26 -6.35
C VAL A 90 -25.84 -18.62 -7.62
N GLU A 91 -25.26 -19.82 -7.66
CA GLU A 91 -24.61 -20.35 -8.86
C GLU A 91 -25.51 -20.09 -10.08
N PRO A 92 -25.06 -19.32 -11.08
CA PRO A 92 -25.82 -19.21 -12.31
C PRO A 92 -25.78 -20.59 -12.98
N GLN A 93 -26.96 -21.20 -13.14
CA GLN A 93 -27.06 -22.40 -13.96
C GLN A 93 -26.48 -22.11 -15.35
N GLY A 94 -25.63 -23.02 -15.82
CA GLY A 94 -24.69 -22.80 -16.92
C GLY A 94 -25.28 -22.07 -18.13
N GLY A 95 -24.62 -20.99 -18.55
CA GLY A 95 -25.00 -20.21 -19.73
C GLY A 95 -23.82 -19.47 -20.36
N LEU A 96 -23.98 -19.09 -21.63
CA LEU A 96 -22.97 -18.50 -22.52
C LEU A 96 -22.14 -17.34 -21.90
N ASN A 97 -22.73 -16.54 -21.02
CA ASN A 97 -22.03 -15.42 -20.39
C ASN A 97 -20.98 -15.86 -19.35
N HIS A 98 -21.22 -16.96 -18.62
CA HIS A 98 -20.23 -17.57 -17.71
C HIS A 98 -19.08 -18.22 -18.50
N TRP A 99 -19.42 -18.84 -19.64
CA TRP A 99 -18.45 -19.40 -20.59
C TRP A 99 -17.57 -18.30 -21.23
N LEU A 100 -18.16 -17.17 -21.64
CA LEU A 100 -17.43 -16.01 -22.19
C LEU A 100 -16.55 -15.32 -21.14
N ALA A 101 -17.00 -15.22 -19.89
CA ALA A 101 -16.21 -14.64 -18.80
C ALA A 101 -14.99 -15.51 -18.45
N LYS A 102 -15.14 -16.85 -18.35
CA LYS A 102 -14.00 -17.79 -18.22
C LYS A 102 -13.04 -17.69 -19.41
N ARG A 103 -13.57 -17.52 -20.63
CA ARG A 103 -12.78 -17.39 -21.86
C ARG A 103 -12.03 -16.05 -21.96
N HIS A 104 -12.50 -15.00 -21.30
CA HIS A 104 -11.86 -13.68 -21.32
C HIS A 104 -10.60 -13.59 -20.43
N VAL A 105 -10.58 -14.31 -19.30
CA VAL A 105 -9.43 -14.33 -18.37
C VAL A 105 -8.23 -15.09 -18.96
N ASN A 106 -8.46 -16.11 -19.80
CA ASN A 106 -7.43 -16.87 -20.51
C ASN A 106 -7.33 -16.52 -22.02
N ARG A 107 -7.80 -15.33 -22.43
CA ARG A 107 -8.08 -14.99 -23.84
C ARG A 107 -6.89 -15.14 -24.79
N ASN A 108 -5.67 -14.91 -24.34
CA ASN A 108 -4.48 -15.01 -25.20
C ASN A 108 -4.04 -16.46 -25.43
N TYR A 109 -4.23 -17.34 -24.43
CA TYR A 109 -3.91 -18.76 -24.54
C TYR A 109 -5.00 -19.49 -25.33
N ILE A 110 -6.28 -19.31 -24.95
CA ILE A 110 -7.40 -19.95 -25.64
C ILE A 110 -7.50 -19.50 -27.11
N ASN A 111 -7.29 -18.20 -27.41
CA ASN A 111 -7.34 -17.72 -28.80
C ASN A 111 -6.26 -18.36 -29.67
N ASN A 112 -5.04 -18.51 -29.16
CA ASN A 112 -3.93 -19.01 -29.96
C ASN A 112 -3.94 -20.53 -30.09
N VAL A 113 -4.36 -21.24 -29.05
CA VAL A 113 -4.25 -22.71 -28.96
C VAL A 113 -5.51 -23.44 -29.46
N TYR A 114 -6.70 -22.85 -29.37
CA TYR A 114 -7.96 -23.53 -29.75
C TYR A 114 -8.79 -22.77 -30.79
N VAL A 115 -8.86 -21.44 -30.68
CA VAL A 115 -9.71 -20.65 -31.59
C VAL A 115 -9.09 -20.49 -32.96
N LYS A 116 -7.80 -20.15 -33.04
CA LYS A 116 -7.09 -20.02 -34.31
C LYS A 116 -7.01 -21.34 -35.08
N PRO A 117 -6.65 -22.49 -34.46
CA PRO A 117 -6.65 -23.77 -35.16
C PRO A 117 -8.05 -24.18 -35.60
N GLY A 118 -9.07 -24.03 -34.73
CA GLY A 118 -10.47 -24.31 -35.09
C GLY A 118 -10.97 -23.44 -36.26
N LEU A 119 -10.59 -22.17 -36.31
CA LEU A 119 -10.90 -21.29 -37.44
C LEU A 119 -10.15 -21.69 -38.71
N LEU A 120 -8.89 -22.11 -38.62
CA LEU A 120 -8.12 -22.62 -39.76
C LEU A 120 -8.72 -23.92 -40.31
N ILE A 121 -9.10 -24.86 -39.45
CA ILE A 121 -9.80 -26.10 -39.82
C ILE A 121 -11.14 -25.76 -40.52
N SER A 122 -11.93 -24.83 -39.97
CA SER A 122 -13.18 -24.39 -40.60
C SER A 122 -12.96 -23.71 -41.97
N ALA A 123 -11.84 -22.98 -42.12
CA ALA A 123 -11.47 -22.35 -43.38
C ALA A 123 -11.02 -23.38 -44.43
N ILE A 124 -10.31 -24.43 -44.04
CA ILE A 124 -9.94 -25.55 -44.92
C ILE A 124 -11.19 -26.23 -45.48
N VAL A 125 -12.19 -26.52 -44.63
CA VAL A 125 -13.49 -27.10 -45.06
C VAL A 125 -14.22 -26.18 -46.04
N ALA A 126 -14.23 -24.86 -45.78
CA ALA A 126 -14.88 -23.88 -46.65
C ALA A 126 -14.17 -23.69 -48.00
N VAL A 127 -12.83 -23.71 -48.02
CA VAL A 127 -12.02 -23.57 -49.26
C VAL A 127 -12.00 -24.88 -50.07
N GLY A 128 -12.07 -26.04 -49.42
CA GLY A 128 -12.27 -27.34 -50.10
C GLY A 128 -13.55 -27.40 -50.93
N ALA A 129 -14.56 -26.59 -50.58
CA ALA A 129 -15.78 -26.41 -51.36
C ALA A 129 -15.64 -25.44 -52.56
N PHE A 130 -14.57 -24.63 -52.61
CA PHE A 130 -14.26 -23.62 -53.64
C PHE A 130 -12.82 -23.79 -54.16
N SER A 131 -12.62 -24.78 -55.03
CA SER A 131 -11.32 -25.32 -55.48
C SER A 131 -10.24 -24.30 -55.90
N THR A 132 -9.19 -24.15 -55.08
CA THR A 132 -7.81 -23.80 -55.52
C THR A 132 -6.78 -24.63 -54.75
N TRP A 133 -6.04 -25.49 -55.44
CA TRP A 133 -5.24 -26.58 -54.82
C TRP A 133 -4.08 -26.08 -53.94
N GLY A 134 -3.33 -25.06 -54.36
CA GLY A 134 -2.13 -24.59 -53.65
C GLY A 134 -2.39 -23.72 -52.40
N VAL A 135 -3.60 -23.18 -52.22
CA VAL A 135 -3.97 -22.42 -51.01
C VAL A 135 -4.39 -23.38 -49.88
N ILE A 136 -4.96 -24.53 -50.23
CA ILE A 136 -5.44 -25.55 -49.30
C ILE A 136 -4.25 -26.21 -48.58
N GLU A 137 -3.21 -26.63 -49.30
CA GLU A 137 -2.04 -27.31 -48.70
C GLU A 137 -1.32 -26.45 -47.65
N HIS A 138 -1.16 -25.15 -47.89
CA HIS A 138 -0.50 -24.24 -46.93
C HIS A 138 -1.35 -23.92 -45.70
N LEU A 139 -2.68 -23.92 -45.84
CA LEU A 139 -3.59 -23.74 -44.71
C LEU A 139 -3.66 -25.02 -43.86
N GLU A 140 -3.65 -26.19 -44.50
CA GLU A 140 -3.63 -27.51 -43.85
C GLU A 140 -2.37 -27.72 -43.02
N ALA A 141 -1.18 -27.50 -43.58
CA ALA A 141 0.07 -27.59 -42.84
C ALA A 141 0.10 -26.66 -41.61
N LYS A 142 -0.47 -25.45 -41.73
CA LYS A 142 -0.58 -24.52 -40.61
C LYS A 142 -1.60 -24.97 -39.55
N ALA A 143 -2.68 -25.62 -39.95
CA ALA A 143 -3.67 -26.15 -39.02
C ALA A 143 -3.10 -27.35 -38.25
N GLU A 144 -2.37 -28.23 -38.95
CA GLU A 144 -1.69 -29.40 -38.39
C GLU A 144 -0.67 -28.98 -37.33
N THR A 145 0.29 -28.11 -37.69
CA THR A 145 1.25 -27.55 -36.72
C THR A 145 0.58 -26.92 -35.51
N ALA A 146 -0.55 -26.23 -35.70
CA ALA A 146 -1.21 -25.57 -34.59
C ALA A 146 -1.96 -26.54 -33.65
N VAL A 147 -2.43 -27.69 -34.16
CA VAL A 147 -2.99 -28.77 -33.33
C VAL A 147 -1.86 -29.51 -32.62
N GLU A 148 -0.73 -29.78 -33.29
CA GLU A 148 0.47 -30.36 -32.67
C GLU A 148 0.98 -29.48 -31.52
N GLU A 149 1.09 -28.18 -31.73
CA GLU A 149 1.46 -27.20 -30.69
C GLU A 149 0.48 -27.22 -29.51
N ALA A 150 -0.82 -27.44 -29.75
CA ALA A 150 -1.81 -27.56 -28.69
C ALA A 150 -1.63 -28.84 -27.86
N VAL A 151 -1.34 -29.97 -28.50
CA VAL A 151 -1.06 -31.25 -27.83
C VAL A 151 0.24 -31.17 -27.02
N VAL A 152 1.30 -30.55 -27.59
CA VAL A 152 2.56 -30.29 -26.87
C VAL A 152 2.35 -29.34 -25.69
N GLY A 153 1.59 -28.26 -25.89
CA GLY A 153 1.27 -27.30 -24.83
C GLY A 153 0.46 -27.92 -23.68
N PHE A 154 -0.46 -28.83 -24.00
CA PHE A 154 -1.16 -29.65 -23.01
C PHE A 154 -0.16 -30.47 -22.18
N TYR A 155 0.76 -31.20 -22.84
CA TYR A 155 1.75 -32.04 -22.16
C TYR A 155 2.68 -31.23 -21.24
N ASP A 156 3.15 -30.07 -21.69
CA ASP A 156 3.96 -29.16 -20.88
C ASP A 156 3.23 -28.71 -19.60
N ASN A 157 1.93 -28.45 -19.69
CA ASN A 157 1.12 -28.07 -18.54
C ASN A 157 0.85 -29.26 -17.62
N PHE A 158 0.58 -30.44 -18.19
CA PHE A 158 0.43 -31.68 -17.45
C PHE A 158 1.67 -31.97 -16.60
N SER A 159 2.86 -31.97 -17.21
CA SER A 159 4.13 -32.23 -16.52
C SER A 159 4.39 -31.22 -15.40
N LYS A 160 4.12 -29.93 -15.61
CA LYS A 160 4.24 -28.91 -14.54
C LYS A 160 3.28 -29.16 -13.38
N LEU A 161 2.07 -29.65 -13.64
CA LEU A 161 1.10 -29.96 -12.60
C LEU A 161 1.49 -31.22 -11.81
N GLU A 162 2.10 -32.21 -12.47
CA GLU A 162 2.66 -33.41 -11.83
C GLU A 162 3.83 -33.05 -10.90
N ASP A 163 4.78 -32.21 -11.37
CA ASP A 163 5.88 -31.69 -10.56
C ASP A 163 5.34 -30.94 -9.34
N ARG A 164 4.37 -30.04 -9.57
CA ARG A 164 3.74 -29.25 -8.50
C ARG A 164 3.03 -30.12 -7.47
N LEU A 165 2.31 -31.17 -7.90
CA LEU A 165 1.68 -32.12 -6.98
C LEU A 165 2.74 -32.81 -6.11
N SER A 166 3.85 -33.24 -6.71
CA SER A 166 4.96 -33.87 -6.00
C SER A 166 5.59 -32.92 -4.96
N GLU A 167 5.81 -31.66 -5.32
CA GLU A 167 6.30 -30.62 -4.41
C GLU A 167 5.37 -30.38 -3.22
N LEU A 168 4.06 -30.28 -3.48
CA LEU A 168 3.06 -30.06 -2.44
C LEU A 168 2.95 -31.27 -1.51
N LYS A 169 3.01 -32.50 -2.03
CA LYS A 169 3.05 -33.72 -1.20
C LYS A 169 4.29 -33.79 -0.31
N MET A 170 5.46 -33.44 -0.84
CA MET A 170 6.68 -33.35 -0.02
C MET A 170 6.56 -32.31 1.09
N SER A 171 5.90 -31.18 0.80
CA SER A 171 5.64 -30.13 1.79
C SER A 171 4.65 -30.61 2.87
N ALA A 172 3.56 -31.26 2.47
CA ALA A 172 2.57 -31.85 3.38
C ALA A 172 3.20 -32.90 4.31
N LYS A 173 4.10 -33.75 3.78
CA LYS A 173 4.82 -34.75 4.59
C LYS A 173 5.64 -34.14 5.73
N ARG A 174 6.14 -32.91 5.57
CA ARG A 174 6.86 -32.21 6.65
C ARG A 174 5.92 -31.78 7.76
N LEU A 175 4.65 -31.55 7.45
CA LEU A 175 3.59 -31.20 8.40
C LEU A 175 2.96 -32.42 9.08
N GLU A 176 3.15 -33.63 8.53
CA GLU A 176 2.56 -34.88 9.06
C GLU A 176 3.01 -35.22 10.49
N ASN A 177 4.16 -34.71 10.92
CA ASN A 177 4.61 -34.88 12.32
C ASN A 177 3.90 -33.94 13.30
N ASP A 178 3.13 -32.96 12.80
CA ASP A 178 2.29 -32.10 13.63
C ASP A 178 1.01 -32.86 13.99
N SER A 179 0.87 -33.18 15.27
CA SER A 179 -0.20 -34.06 15.77
C SER A 179 -1.60 -33.41 15.68
N ASP A 180 -1.67 -32.13 15.33
CA ASP A 180 -2.86 -31.29 15.47
C ASP A 180 -3.18 -30.51 14.17
N PHE A 181 -2.94 -31.12 13.00
CA PHE A 181 -3.28 -30.51 11.70
C PHE A 181 -4.73 -30.82 11.28
N PRO A 182 -5.71 -29.91 11.52
CA PRO A 182 -7.14 -30.21 11.38
C PRO A 182 -7.58 -30.47 9.94
N ASP A 183 -6.89 -29.87 8.96
CA ASP A 183 -7.28 -29.91 7.54
C ASP A 183 -6.54 -31.01 6.77
N MET A 184 -5.83 -31.93 7.46
CA MET A 184 -5.05 -32.99 6.82
C MET A 184 -5.91 -33.89 5.92
N GLU A 185 -7.10 -34.28 6.38
CA GLU A 185 -8.03 -35.10 5.59
C GLU A 185 -8.44 -34.38 4.30
N GLN A 186 -8.77 -33.09 4.40
CA GLN A 186 -9.17 -32.26 3.26
C GLN A 186 -8.01 -32.04 2.28
N LEU A 187 -6.79 -31.86 2.79
CA LEU A 187 -5.57 -31.78 1.99
C LEU A 187 -5.32 -33.08 1.21
N LEU A 188 -5.44 -34.24 1.88
CA LEU A 188 -5.28 -35.55 1.26
C LEU A 188 -6.35 -35.80 0.19
N LEU A 189 -7.58 -35.33 0.40
CA LEU A 189 -8.65 -35.39 -0.59
C LEU A 189 -8.32 -34.58 -1.85
N HIS A 190 -7.81 -33.35 -1.71
CA HIS A 190 -7.36 -32.54 -2.85
C HIS A 190 -6.24 -33.24 -3.64
N PHE A 191 -5.29 -33.86 -2.96
CA PHE A 191 -4.25 -34.65 -3.63
C PHE A 191 -4.81 -35.88 -4.34
N SER A 192 -5.70 -36.63 -3.70
CA SER A 192 -6.34 -37.79 -4.31
C SER A 192 -7.12 -37.43 -5.56
N ASN A 193 -7.85 -36.30 -5.54
CA ASN A 193 -8.61 -35.83 -6.71
C ASN A 193 -7.68 -35.39 -7.85
N ALA A 194 -6.60 -34.65 -7.53
CA ALA A 194 -5.60 -34.26 -8.52
C ALA A 194 -4.92 -35.48 -9.16
N GLU A 195 -4.59 -36.51 -8.38
CA GLU A 195 -4.02 -37.76 -8.87
C GLU A 195 -4.98 -38.54 -9.77
N ALA A 196 -6.27 -38.59 -9.40
CA ALA A 196 -7.27 -39.26 -10.21
C ALA A 196 -7.42 -38.59 -11.58
N GLU A 197 -7.45 -37.25 -11.63
CA GLU A 197 -7.52 -36.50 -12.88
C GLU A 197 -6.23 -36.59 -13.71
N LEU A 198 -5.05 -36.55 -13.07
CA LEU A 198 -3.77 -36.79 -13.76
C LEU A 198 -3.77 -38.20 -14.37
N SER A 199 -4.13 -39.22 -13.60
CA SER A 199 -4.24 -40.61 -14.06
C SER A 199 -5.20 -40.75 -15.26
N ALA A 200 -6.34 -40.07 -15.21
CA ALA A 200 -7.33 -40.07 -16.28
C ALA A 200 -6.84 -39.44 -17.60
N ALA A 201 -5.86 -38.54 -17.55
CA ALA A 201 -5.26 -37.88 -18.72
C ALA A 201 -4.13 -38.71 -19.38
N HIS A 202 -3.57 -39.71 -18.71
CA HIS A 202 -2.48 -40.54 -19.25
C HIS A 202 -2.83 -41.23 -20.58
N PRO A 203 -4.03 -41.82 -20.76
CA PRO A 203 -4.37 -42.44 -22.04
C PRO A 203 -4.28 -41.49 -23.24
N PHE A 204 -4.54 -40.20 -23.06
CA PHE A 204 -4.37 -39.19 -24.11
C PHE A 204 -2.89 -38.92 -24.40
N ILE A 205 -2.05 -38.83 -23.37
CA ILE A 205 -0.61 -38.65 -23.50
C ILE A 205 0.03 -39.85 -24.21
N ASP A 206 -0.36 -41.06 -23.81
CA ASP A 206 0.14 -42.30 -24.42
C ASP A 206 -0.23 -42.39 -25.90
N GLU A 207 -1.44 -41.91 -26.26
CA GLU A 207 -1.96 -41.95 -27.62
C GLU A 207 -1.28 -40.96 -28.57
N TYR A 208 -0.96 -39.74 -28.12
CA TYR A 208 -0.50 -38.66 -29.01
C TYR A 208 0.96 -38.20 -28.78
N ILE A 209 1.53 -38.36 -27.58
CA ILE A 209 2.88 -37.89 -27.26
C ILE A 209 3.91 -39.03 -27.38
N LEU A 210 3.65 -40.19 -26.75
CA LEU A 210 4.62 -41.30 -26.73
C LEU A 210 4.82 -41.95 -28.10
N THR A 211 3.83 -41.84 -28.97
CA THR A 211 3.78 -42.34 -30.34
C THR A 211 4.38 -41.36 -31.36
N GLY A 212 4.62 -40.10 -30.98
CA GLY A 212 5.06 -39.03 -31.87
C GLY A 212 3.89 -38.17 -32.37
N VAL A 213 3.86 -36.89 -32.00
CA VAL A 213 2.76 -35.98 -32.33
C VAL A 213 2.64 -35.78 -33.84
N GLU A 214 3.77 -35.64 -34.53
CA GLU A 214 3.86 -35.54 -36.01
C GLU A 214 3.36 -36.79 -36.74
N GLU A 215 3.31 -37.95 -36.06
CA GLU A 215 2.84 -39.22 -36.64
C GLU A 215 1.37 -39.50 -36.31
N THR A 216 0.78 -38.77 -35.36
CA THR A 216 -0.57 -39.04 -34.83
C THR A 216 -1.59 -37.95 -35.13
N VAL A 217 -1.14 -36.70 -35.30
CA VAL A 217 -1.97 -35.64 -35.87
C VAL A 217 -1.85 -35.72 -37.38
N THR A 218 -2.98 -35.88 -38.05
CA THR A 218 -3.06 -36.03 -39.51
C THR A 218 -4.21 -35.20 -40.04
N ARG A 219 -4.19 -34.94 -41.35
CA ARG A 219 -5.25 -34.20 -42.05
C ARG A 219 -6.67 -34.68 -41.71
N ASP A 220 -6.86 -35.98 -41.55
CA ASP A 220 -8.18 -36.59 -41.39
C ASP A 220 -8.70 -36.57 -39.94
N ASN A 221 -7.83 -36.32 -38.94
CA ASN A 221 -8.21 -36.38 -37.53
C ASN A 221 -7.99 -35.09 -36.73
N MET A 222 -7.42 -34.02 -37.32
CA MET A 222 -7.13 -32.74 -36.64
C MET A 222 -8.31 -32.18 -35.82
N GLU A 223 -9.54 -32.17 -36.36
CA GLU A 223 -10.72 -31.65 -35.66
C GLU A 223 -11.05 -32.46 -34.40
N PHE A 224 -10.94 -33.79 -34.50
CA PHE A 224 -11.16 -34.70 -33.40
C PHE A 224 -10.08 -34.58 -32.32
N VAL A 225 -8.80 -34.50 -32.71
CA VAL A 225 -7.68 -34.31 -31.79
C VAL A 225 -7.81 -32.98 -31.06
N LEU A 226 -8.19 -31.91 -31.76
CA LEU A 226 -8.37 -30.59 -31.16
C LEU A 226 -9.52 -30.57 -30.13
N ASP A 227 -10.67 -31.19 -30.43
CA ASP A 227 -11.78 -31.33 -29.48
C ASP A 227 -11.38 -32.16 -28.25
N LYS A 228 -10.67 -33.28 -28.47
CA LYS A 228 -10.18 -34.14 -27.39
C LYS A 228 -9.19 -33.39 -26.49
N THR A 229 -8.22 -32.70 -27.09
CA THR A 229 -7.25 -31.85 -26.37
C THR A 229 -7.97 -30.79 -25.53
N GLY A 230 -9.00 -30.14 -26.08
CA GLY A 230 -9.79 -29.16 -25.35
C GLY A 230 -10.56 -29.73 -24.16
N LYS A 231 -11.01 -30.99 -24.23
CA LYS A 231 -11.65 -31.69 -23.10
C LYS A 231 -10.64 -32.03 -22.01
N GLU A 232 -9.45 -32.50 -22.38
CA GLU A 232 -8.39 -32.81 -21.42
C GLU A 232 -7.85 -31.54 -20.73
N ASP A 233 -7.81 -30.40 -21.45
CA ASP A 233 -7.43 -29.10 -20.88
C ASP A 233 -8.37 -28.66 -19.73
N LEU A 234 -9.66 -29.02 -19.79
CA LEU A 234 -10.59 -28.78 -18.68
C LEU A 234 -10.22 -29.57 -17.43
N ARG A 235 -9.65 -30.78 -17.59
CA ARG A 235 -9.12 -31.57 -16.46
C ARG A 235 -7.88 -30.92 -15.86
N LEU A 236 -6.99 -30.35 -16.69
CA LEU A 236 -5.82 -29.63 -16.17
C LEU A 236 -6.21 -28.43 -15.31
N GLU A 237 -7.27 -27.71 -15.67
CA GLU A 237 -7.81 -26.61 -14.85
C GLU A 237 -8.45 -27.12 -13.54
N GLU A 238 -9.07 -28.30 -13.53
CA GLU A 238 -9.56 -28.94 -12.31
C GLU A 238 -8.39 -29.34 -11.39
N ILE A 239 -7.36 -30.02 -11.93
CA ILE A 239 -6.13 -30.36 -11.19
C ILE A 239 -5.53 -29.11 -10.57
N LYS A 240 -5.37 -28.04 -11.35
CA LYS A 240 -4.84 -26.76 -10.87
C LYS A 240 -5.68 -26.17 -9.74
N THR A 241 -7.00 -26.29 -9.80
CA THR A 241 -7.92 -25.85 -8.74
C THR A 241 -7.67 -26.65 -7.46
N GLN A 242 -7.58 -27.98 -7.55
CA GLN A 242 -7.27 -28.86 -6.42
C GLN A 242 -5.90 -28.53 -5.81
N LEU A 243 -4.85 -28.34 -6.63
CA LEU A 243 -3.50 -27.99 -6.17
C LEU A 243 -3.44 -26.59 -5.54
N ASN A 244 -4.24 -25.63 -6.03
CA ASN A 244 -4.34 -24.30 -5.42
C ASN A 244 -4.99 -24.37 -4.03
N ALA A 245 -6.05 -25.16 -3.88
CA ALA A 245 -6.69 -25.39 -2.60
C ALA A 245 -5.73 -26.07 -1.61
N ALA A 246 -5.07 -27.15 -2.02
CA ALA A 246 -4.03 -27.83 -1.23
C ALA A 246 -2.90 -26.89 -0.81
N SER A 247 -2.39 -26.07 -1.75
CA SER A 247 -1.35 -25.08 -1.46
C SER A 247 -1.79 -24.05 -0.43
N SER A 248 -3.05 -23.62 -0.46
CA SER A 248 -3.59 -22.65 0.48
C SER A 248 -3.65 -23.21 1.90
N ILE A 249 -4.08 -24.47 2.05
CA ILE A 249 -4.09 -25.18 3.34
C ILE A 249 -2.66 -25.31 3.89
N ILE A 250 -1.70 -25.78 3.07
CA ILE A 250 -0.30 -25.94 3.47
C ILE A 250 0.29 -24.59 3.92
N ASN A 251 0.07 -23.53 3.14
CA ASN A 251 0.62 -22.22 3.44
C ASN A 251 0.05 -21.64 4.75
N LEU A 252 -1.25 -21.84 4.99
CA LEU A 252 -1.88 -21.44 6.25
C LEU A 252 -1.21 -22.16 7.44
N GLU A 253 -1.08 -23.48 7.37
CA GLU A 253 -0.51 -24.28 8.45
C GLU A 253 0.96 -23.93 8.72
N VAL A 254 1.76 -23.79 7.67
CA VAL A 254 3.16 -23.36 7.78
C VAL A 254 3.27 -21.99 8.45
N ASN A 255 2.39 -21.06 8.12
CA ASN A 255 2.40 -19.74 8.74
C ASN A 255 1.94 -19.78 10.20
N LEU A 256 0.93 -20.60 10.52
CA LEU A 256 0.47 -20.78 11.91
C LEU A 256 1.61 -21.31 12.79
N ASN A 257 2.33 -22.32 12.31
CA ASN A 257 3.45 -22.90 13.03
C ASN A 257 4.59 -21.90 13.22
N LYS A 258 4.95 -21.14 12.18
CA LYS A 258 5.95 -20.07 12.29
C LYS A 258 5.55 -18.99 13.30
N THR A 259 4.29 -18.56 13.29
CA THR A 259 3.80 -17.53 14.20
C THR A 259 3.76 -18.07 15.64
N ARG A 260 3.37 -19.34 15.85
CA ARG A 260 3.43 -20.02 17.14
C ARG A 260 4.85 -20.04 17.72
N GLU A 261 5.81 -20.55 16.95
CA GLU A 261 7.23 -20.54 17.33
C GLU A 261 7.75 -19.12 17.59
N GLY A 262 7.32 -18.16 16.77
CA GLY A 262 7.66 -16.76 16.95
C GLY A 262 7.18 -16.19 18.29
N LEU A 263 5.94 -16.50 18.68
CA LEU A 263 5.34 -16.08 19.95
C LEU A 263 6.10 -16.68 21.14
N GLU A 264 6.35 -18.00 21.12
CA GLU A 264 7.08 -18.73 22.17
C GLU A 264 8.51 -18.21 22.35
N ASN A 265 9.24 -18.08 21.25
CA ASN A 265 10.60 -17.56 21.25
C ASN A 265 10.65 -16.12 21.76
N MET A 266 9.72 -15.27 21.33
CA MET A 266 9.71 -13.88 21.76
C MET A 266 9.34 -13.72 23.23
N LEU A 267 8.38 -14.50 23.74
CA LEU A 267 8.05 -14.50 25.16
C LEU A 267 9.27 -14.94 26.00
N THR A 268 9.99 -15.97 25.56
CA THR A 268 11.22 -16.45 26.21
C THR A 268 12.27 -15.34 26.29
N VAL A 269 12.50 -14.63 25.18
CA VAL A 269 13.44 -13.50 25.13
C VAL A 269 13.01 -12.36 26.04
N VAL A 270 11.73 -12.01 26.08
CA VAL A 270 11.20 -10.95 26.95
C VAL A 270 11.40 -11.31 28.42
N ARG A 271 11.07 -12.54 28.82
CA ARG A 271 11.30 -13.05 30.19
C ARG A 271 12.77 -13.01 30.58
N ALA A 272 13.67 -13.39 29.67
CA ALA A 272 15.11 -13.35 29.91
C ALA A 272 15.71 -11.94 30.00
N SER A 273 14.98 -10.90 29.56
CA SER A 273 15.48 -9.53 29.54
C SER A 273 15.42 -8.83 30.91
N ASN A 274 14.85 -9.47 31.94
CA ASN A 274 14.69 -8.92 33.30
C ASN A 274 14.07 -7.50 33.31
N GLY A 275 13.07 -7.26 32.45
CA GLY A 275 12.39 -5.98 32.35
C GLY A 275 11.42 -5.71 33.50
N PRO A 276 10.82 -4.50 33.57
CA PRO A 276 9.80 -4.17 34.56
C PRO A 276 8.63 -5.16 34.54
N GLU A 277 8.17 -5.61 35.71
CA GLU A 277 7.12 -6.62 35.88
C GLU A 277 5.87 -6.32 35.03
N LYS A 278 5.41 -5.06 35.03
CA LYS A 278 4.28 -4.60 34.20
C LYS A 278 4.41 -4.91 32.70
N LEU A 279 5.63 -4.91 32.15
CA LEU A 279 5.86 -5.26 30.73
C LEU A 279 5.92 -6.77 30.51
N ILE A 280 6.39 -7.52 31.51
CA ILE A 280 6.37 -8.98 31.47
C ILE A 280 4.91 -9.47 31.47
N ASP A 281 4.06 -8.93 32.35
CA ASP A 281 2.63 -9.27 32.39
C ASP A 281 1.92 -8.96 31.05
N ARG A 282 2.26 -7.81 30.46
CA ARG A 282 1.73 -7.43 29.14
C ARG A 282 2.22 -8.37 28.04
N ALA A 283 3.47 -8.85 28.13
CA ALA A 283 3.99 -9.84 27.20
C ALA A 283 3.27 -11.19 27.35
N GLU A 284 2.98 -11.64 28.57
CA GLU A 284 2.18 -12.84 28.78
C GLU A 284 0.77 -12.71 28.20
N THR A 285 0.15 -11.53 28.34
CA THR A 285 -1.15 -11.23 27.72
C THR A 285 -1.08 -11.31 26.20
N TYR A 286 -0.07 -10.69 25.58
CA TYR A 286 0.10 -10.78 24.12
C TYR A 286 0.38 -12.20 23.65
N TYR A 287 1.18 -12.96 24.38
CA TYR A 287 1.42 -14.36 24.07
C TYR A 287 0.12 -15.17 24.12
N ASN A 288 -0.65 -15.07 25.21
CA ASN A 288 -1.90 -15.81 25.36
C ASN A 288 -2.92 -15.46 24.28
N ASN A 289 -3.08 -14.18 23.96
CA ASN A 289 -3.99 -13.74 22.90
C ASN A 289 -3.49 -14.18 21.50
N GLY A 290 -2.17 -14.14 21.27
CA GLY A 290 -1.56 -14.64 20.05
C GLY A 290 -1.76 -16.14 19.87
N MET A 291 -1.58 -16.94 20.93
CA MET A 291 -1.83 -18.37 20.91
C MET A 291 -3.31 -18.70 20.71
N ALA A 292 -4.22 -17.91 21.30
CA ALA A 292 -5.65 -18.03 21.04
C ALA A 292 -6.00 -17.74 19.57
N ALA A 293 -5.41 -16.70 18.97
CA ALA A 293 -5.57 -16.37 17.55
C ALA A 293 -5.03 -17.48 16.64
N VAL A 294 -3.87 -18.07 16.97
CA VAL A 294 -3.34 -19.27 16.29
C VAL A 294 -4.33 -20.44 16.40
N GLY A 295 -4.92 -20.67 17.59
CA GLY A 295 -5.90 -21.73 17.81
C GLY A 295 -7.16 -21.61 16.97
N VAL A 296 -7.63 -20.38 16.68
CA VAL A 296 -8.75 -20.12 15.77
C VAL A 296 -8.33 -19.88 14.32
N ARG A 297 -7.05 -20.11 13.99
CA ARG A 297 -6.45 -20.00 12.64
C ARG A 297 -6.51 -18.57 12.06
N ASP A 298 -6.53 -17.54 12.90
CA ASP A 298 -6.46 -16.13 12.49
C ASP A 298 -5.01 -15.63 12.51
N ILE A 299 -4.32 -15.78 11.37
CA ILE A 299 -2.93 -15.36 11.20
C ILE A 299 -2.74 -13.86 11.37
N ALA A 300 -3.65 -13.04 10.86
CA ALA A 300 -3.49 -11.60 10.87
C ALA A 300 -3.52 -11.06 12.31
N GLU A 301 -4.45 -11.57 13.11
CA GLU A 301 -4.54 -11.20 14.52
C GLU A 301 -3.40 -11.82 15.35
N ALA A 302 -2.97 -13.05 15.06
CA ALA A 302 -1.80 -13.65 15.71
C ALA A 302 -0.51 -12.86 15.45
N ASP A 303 -0.28 -12.42 14.21
CA ASP A 303 0.89 -11.63 13.82
C ASP A 303 0.93 -10.26 14.50
N LYS A 304 -0.22 -9.62 14.71
CA LYS A 304 -0.34 -8.39 15.49
C LYS A 304 0.17 -8.58 16.91
N TYR A 305 -0.17 -9.70 17.57
CA TYR A 305 0.34 -10.01 18.91
C TYR A 305 1.84 -10.33 18.92
N LEU A 306 2.34 -11.06 17.92
CA LEU A 306 3.77 -11.29 17.74
C LEU A 306 4.54 -9.97 17.56
N ASN A 307 4.00 -9.03 16.78
CA ASN A 307 4.60 -7.71 16.61
C ASN A 307 4.50 -6.86 17.89
N GLY A 308 3.44 -7.02 18.68
CA GLY A 308 3.33 -6.47 20.03
C GLY A 308 4.47 -6.93 20.95
N LEU A 309 4.77 -8.23 20.96
CA LEU A 309 5.89 -8.79 21.72
C LEU A 309 7.25 -8.23 21.25
N LYS A 310 7.47 -8.13 19.93
CA LYS A 310 8.68 -7.52 19.37
C LYS A 310 8.84 -6.06 19.81
N SER A 311 7.75 -5.30 19.85
CA SER A 311 7.75 -3.91 20.35
C SER A 311 8.08 -3.87 21.84
N LEU A 312 7.50 -4.76 22.66
CA LEU A 312 7.79 -4.80 24.10
C LEU A 312 9.26 -5.11 24.39
N LYS A 313 9.87 -6.02 23.64
CA LYS A 313 11.32 -6.27 23.75
C LYS A 313 12.13 -4.98 23.55
N LYS A 314 11.75 -4.16 22.56
CA LYS A 314 12.39 -2.85 22.34
C LYS A 314 12.13 -1.91 23.51
N ASP A 315 10.89 -1.84 23.99
CA ASP A 315 10.53 -0.95 25.11
C ASP A 315 11.29 -1.31 26.40
N ILE A 316 11.45 -2.61 26.71
CA ILE A 316 12.28 -3.07 27.83
C ILE A 316 13.74 -2.62 27.68
N LYS A 317 14.31 -2.79 26.49
CA LYS A 317 15.67 -2.33 26.21
C LYS A 317 15.80 -0.82 26.39
N ASP A 318 14.86 -0.06 25.84
CA ASP A 318 14.85 1.41 25.94
C ASP A 318 14.77 1.86 27.39
N LEU A 319 13.89 1.24 28.21
CA LEU A 319 13.78 1.55 29.63
C LEU A 319 15.03 1.21 30.44
N SER A 320 15.81 0.21 30.02
CA SER A 320 17.07 -0.14 30.68
C SER A 320 18.23 0.82 30.37
N ILE A 321 18.13 1.64 29.30
CA ILE A 321 19.23 2.45 28.79
C ILE A 321 18.92 3.96 28.84
N LEU A 322 17.73 4.36 28.40
CA LEU A 322 17.37 5.76 28.19
C LEU A 322 17.41 6.61 29.46
N PRO A 323 16.96 6.16 30.65
CA PRO A 323 17.03 6.99 31.85
C PRO A 323 18.45 7.52 32.13
N GLY A 324 19.46 6.64 32.08
CA GLY A 324 20.85 7.04 32.26
C GLY A 324 21.39 7.91 31.11
N GLN A 325 20.97 7.67 29.87
CA GLN A 325 21.34 8.53 28.75
C GLN A 325 20.73 9.93 28.85
N ILE A 326 19.49 10.03 29.33
CA ILE A 326 18.79 11.30 29.58
C ILE A 326 19.51 12.06 30.69
N GLU A 327 19.88 11.41 31.80
CA GLU A 327 20.64 12.04 32.88
C GLU A 327 22.00 12.58 32.40
N ASN A 328 22.76 11.77 31.65
CA ASN A 328 24.04 12.20 31.08
C ASN A 328 23.90 13.39 30.13
N LEU A 329 22.84 13.41 29.32
CA LEU A 329 22.60 14.48 28.37
C LEU A 329 22.12 15.75 29.07
N TYR A 330 21.27 15.61 30.09
CA TYR A 330 20.82 16.70 30.96
C TYR A 330 22.01 17.39 31.64
N THR A 331 22.91 16.63 32.27
CA THR A 331 24.12 17.18 32.91
C THR A 331 25.05 17.87 31.90
N THR A 332 25.20 17.30 30.70
CA THR A 332 25.96 17.93 29.59
C THR A 332 25.35 19.27 29.17
N ILE A 333 24.03 19.36 29.09
CA ILE A 333 23.32 20.59 28.75
C ILE A 333 23.51 21.64 29.85
N LEU A 334 23.38 21.28 31.13
CA LEU A 334 23.63 22.21 32.24
C LEU A 334 25.04 22.79 32.24
N ALA A 335 26.05 21.97 31.89
CA ALA A 335 27.44 22.41 31.79
C ALA A 335 27.70 23.32 30.58
N THR A 336 26.92 23.16 29.50
CA THR A 336 27.09 23.93 28.26
C THR A 336 26.28 25.22 28.23
N ALA A 337 25.09 25.21 28.83
CA ALA A 337 24.13 26.31 28.81
C ALA A 337 24.61 27.53 29.59
N LYS A 338 24.58 28.69 28.94
CA LYS A 338 24.95 30.00 29.50
C LYS A 338 23.75 30.86 29.89
N GLU A 339 22.54 30.44 29.55
CA GLU A 339 21.29 31.14 29.85
C GLU A 339 20.32 30.24 30.61
N ASP A 340 19.53 30.84 31.51
CA ASP A 340 18.62 30.09 32.38
C ASP A 340 17.48 29.44 31.60
N LYS A 341 16.97 30.11 30.55
CA LYS A 341 15.93 29.55 29.66
C LYS A 341 16.30 28.16 29.11
N ALA A 342 17.57 27.94 28.75
CA ALA A 342 18.02 26.65 28.25
C ALA A 342 18.11 25.58 29.35
N LYS A 343 18.50 25.98 30.56
CA LYS A 343 18.55 25.10 31.74
C LYS A 343 17.13 24.72 32.16
N ASP A 344 16.21 25.68 32.21
CA ASP A 344 14.80 25.46 32.55
C ASP A 344 14.15 24.49 31.56
N GLN A 345 14.41 24.64 30.25
CA GLN A 345 13.94 23.70 29.23
C GLN A 345 14.49 22.29 29.45
N ALA A 346 15.77 22.15 29.76
CA ALA A 346 16.39 20.85 30.01
C ALA A 346 15.85 20.20 31.29
N GLU A 347 15.65 20.99 32.36
CA GLU A 347 15.12 20.53 33.63
C GLU A 347 13.67 20.07 33.50
N ALA A 348 12.83 20.80 32.75
CA ALA A 348 11.45 20.39 32.47
C ALA A 348 11.40 19.02 31.78
N ILE A 349 12.19 18.83 30.72
CA ILE A 349 12.26 17.56 29.99
C ILE A 349 12.81 16.43 30.89
N TYR A 350 13.82 16.73 31.70
CA TYR A 350 14.42 15.74 32.61
C TYR A 350 13.43 15.27 33.69
N LYS A 351 12.72 16.20 34.36
CA LYS A 351 11.70 15.86 35.35
C LYS A 351 10.56 15.04 34.74
N GLU A 352 10.12 15.43 33.55
CA GLU A 352 9.11 14.67 32.81
C GLU A 352 9.61 13.26 32.49
N ALA A 353 10.86 13.10 32.07
CA ALA A 353 11.44 11.79 31.78
C ALA A 353 11.49 10.88 33.01
N GLN A 354 11.78 11.41 34.21
CA GLN A 354 11.77 10.61 35.44
C GLN A 354 10.38 10.00 35.69
N VAL A 355 9.31 10.79 35.53
CA VAL A 355 7.93 10.31 35.70
C VAL A 355 7.58 9.20 34.70
N TYR A 356 7.99 9.34 33.43
CA TYR A 356 7.70 8.32 32.42
C TYR A 356 8.57 7.06 32.54
N ALA A 357 9.77 7.17 33.10
CA ALA A 357 10.58 6.01 33.46
C ALA A 357 9.91 5.18 34.57
N GLU A 358 9.40 5.83 35.61
CA GLU A 358 8.65 5.17 36.69
C GLU A 358 7.34 4.54 36.19
N ASN A 359 6.66 5.21 35.26
CA ASN A 359 5.42 4.71 34.65
C ASN A 359 5.65 3.71 33.51
N VAL A 360 6.91 3.37 33.20
CA VAL A 360 7.26 2.34 32.22
C VAL A 360 6.81 2.70 30.78
N ASP A 361 6.83 3.99 30.44
CA ASP A 361 6.50 4.50 29.11
C ASP A 361 7.76 4.77 28.27
N ALA A 362 8.26 3.72 27.63
CA ALA A 362 9.42 3.78 26.75
C ALA A 362 9.22 4.71 25.53
N LYS A 363 7.99 4.81 25.01
CA LYS A 363 7.71 5.60 23.80
C LYS A 363 7.86 7.08 24.08
N THR A 364 7.34 7.54 25.22
CA THR A 364 7.45 8.94 25.64
C THR A 364 8.89 9.26 26.06
N LEU A 365 9.59 8.35 26.75
CA LEU A 365 11.01 8.50 27.06
C LEU A 365 11.88 8.73 25.81
N ARG A 366 11.65 7.96 24.74
CA ARG A 366 12.35 8.16 23.46
C ARG A 366 12.20 9.58 22.93
N LYS A 367 10.98 10.13 22.96
CA LYS A 367 10.70 11.50 22.50
C LYS A 367 11.41 12.55 23.36
N LEU A 368 11.44 12.35 24.67
CA LEU A 368 12.09 13.27 25.61
C LEU A 368 13.62 13.25 25.42
N TYR A 369 14.19 12.06 25.22
CA TYR A 369 15.59 11.91 24.85
C TYR A 369 15.94 12.65 23.55
N ASP A 370 15.13 12.48 22.49
CA ASP A 370 15.30 13.23 21.23
C ASP A 370 15.19 14.75 21.45
N GLY A 371 14.31 15.19 22.34
CA GLY A 371 14.17 16.60 22.74
C GLY A 371 15.45 17.15 23.36
N LEU A 372 16.04 16.45 24.32
CA LEU A 372 17.32 16.82 24.91
C LEU A 372 18.46 16.77 23.88
N GLN A 373 18.45 15.81 22.95
CA GLN A 373 19.48 15.73 21.90
C GLN A 373 19.43 16.97 21.00
N LYS A 374 18.23 17.39 20.59
CA LYS A 374 18.02 18.61 19.80
C LYS A 374 18.44 19.86 20.57
N LEU A 375 18.10 19.94 21.86
CA LEU A 375 18.50 21.05 22.73
C LEU A 375 20.03 21.13 22.85
N SER A 376 20.68 20.01 23.14
CA SER A 376 22.14 19.91 23.21
C SER A 376 22.81 20.28 21.89
N ALA A 377 22.28 19.82 20.75
CA ALA A 377 22.78 20.18 19.43
C ALA A 377 22.67 21.69 19.18
N LYS A 378 21.52 22.30 19.48
CA LYS A 378 21.30 23.76 19.34
C LYS A 378 22.25 24.57 20.22
N LEU A 379 22.49 24.13 21.46
CA LEU A 379 23.43 24.79 22.37
C LEU A 379 24.89 24.67 21.91
N ASN A 380 25.27 23.55 21.30
CA ASN A 380 26.62 23.32 20.79
C ASN A 380 26.89 23.99 19.43
N GLN A 381 25.86 24.47 18.72
CA GLN A 381 26.04 25.23 17.49
C GLN A 381 26.71 26.58 17.76
N GLU A 382 27.75 26.87 16.97
CA GLU A 382 28.46 28.14 16.95
C GLU A 382 28.73 28.54 15.50
N TYR A 383 28.28 29.74 15.13
CA TYR A 383 28.50 30.31 13.81
C TYR A 383 28.31 31.83 13.81
N THR A 384 28.82 32.48 12.79
CA THR A 384 28.65 33.90 12.52
C THR A 384 27.92 34.07 11.20
N VAL A 385 26.88 34.90 11.18
CA VAL A 385 26.16 35.26 9.96
C VAL A 385 26.78 36.54 9.42
N THR A 386 27.28 36.49 8.20
CA THR A 386 27.95 37.61 7.54
C THR A 386 27.28 37.96 6.21
N VAL A 387 27.29 39.24 5.85
CA VAL A 387 26.89 39.70 4.51
C VAL A 387 27.89 39.15 3.49
N ILE A 388 27.38 38.53 2.42
CA ILE A 388 28.21 38.01 1.33
C ILE A 388 28.92 39.19 0.66
N ASN A 389 30.25 39.13 0.60
CA ASN A 389 31.08 40.14 -0.03
C ASN A 389 32.04 39.52 -1.06
N GLU A 390 31.50 38.65 -1.92
CA GLU A 390 32.23 38.03 -3.01
C GLU A 390 32.05 38.81 -4.32
N GLU A 391 33.10 38.85 -5.13
CA GLU A 391 33.06 39.45 -6.46
C GLU A 391 32.04 38.70 -7.36
N GLY A 392 31.24 39.46 -8.10
CA GLY A 392 30.17 38.89 -8.95
C GLY A 392 28.91 38.41 -8.20
N LYS A 393 28.87 38.44 -6.86
CA LYS A 393 27.66 38.15 -6.07
C LYS A 393 26.99 39.42 -5.54
N LYS A 394 25.65 39.41 -5.51
CA LYS A 394 24.87 40.47 -4.86
C LYS A 394 24.99 40.35 -3.35
N SER A 395 25.23 41.49 -2.68
CA SER A 395 25.24 41.61 -1.22
C SER A 395 23.92 42.09 -0.65
N GLY A 396 23.04 42.60 -1.51
CA GLY A 396 21.69 43.02 -1.15
C GLY A 396 20.78 43.01 -2.35
N ILE A 397 19.48 42.88 -2.07
CA ILE A 397 18.40 43.03 -3.03
C ILE A 397 17.24 43.80 -2.38
N ASP A 398 16.43 44.42 -3.21
CA ASP A 398 15.11 44.89 -2.85
C ASP A 398 14.03 43.98 -3.47
N ARG A 399 12.94 43.81 -2.72
CA ARG A 399 11.71 43.14 -3.15
C ARG A 399 10.55 44.09 -2.92
N TYR A 400 9.51 43.96 -3.73
CA TYR A 400 8.29 44.74 -3.57
C TYR A 400 7.13 43.81 -3.26
N TYR A 401 6.36 44.17 -2.23
CA TYR A 401 5.17 43.48 -1.78
C TYR A 401 3.97 44.43 -1.83
N GLU A 402 2.77 43.89 -1.74
CA GLU A 402 1.54 44.66 -1.49
C GLU A 402 1.12 44.42 -0.03
N ASP A 403 0.80 45.48 0.70
CA ASP A 403 0.19 45.37 2.03
C ASP A 403 -1.31 45.04 1.95
N GLU A 404 -1.97 44.93 3.10
CA GLU A 404 -3.41 44.59 3.19
C GLU A 404 -4.32 45.60 2.46
N ASP A 405 -3.85 46.83 2.26
CA ASP A 405 -4.55 47.90 1.54
C ASP A 405 -4.17 47.95 0.04
N GLY A 406 -3.38 46.99 -0.45
CA GLY A 406 -2.89 46.93 -1.83
C GLY A 406 -1.79 47.95 -2.14
N LYS A 407 -1.18 48.56 -1.13
CA LYS A 407 -0.11 49.54 -1.31
C LYS A 407 1.24 48.83 -1.42
N ARG A 408 2.01 49.24 -2.43
CA ARG A 408 3.35 48.71 -2.65
C ARG A 408 4.29 49.10 -1.51
N ILE A 409 4.82 48.11 -0.81
CA ILE A 409 5.86 48.24 0.21
C ILE A 409 7.17 47.59 -0.27
N ALA A 410 8.30 48.18 0.07
CA ALA A 410 9.62 47.62 -0.26
C ALA A 410 10.17 46.81 0.93
N GLY A 411 10.62 45.60 0.67
CA GLY A 411 11.47 44.82 1.56
C GLY A 411 12.92 44.91 1.11
N TYR A 412 13.81 45.30 2.02
CA TYR A 412 15.24 45.38 1.76
C TYR A 412 15.95 44.21 2.43
N TYR A 413 16.75 43.48 1.66
CA TYR A 413 17.40 42.25 2.12
C TYR A 413 18.90 42.34 1.92
N LEU A 414 19.66 41.97 2.96
CA LEU A 414 21.07 41.67 2.82
C LEU A 414 21.24 40.19 2.54
N ILE A 415 22.02 39.85 1.52
CA ILE A 415 22.33 38.45 1.23
C ILE A 415 23.44 38.01 2.18
N VAL A 416 23.13 37.03 3.02
CA VAL A 416 24.00 36.57 4.10
C VAL A 416 24.31 35.09 3.98
N GLU A 417 25.36 34.67 4.65
CA GLU A 417 25.75 33.28 4.84
C GLU A 417 26.19 33.03 6.29
N ALA A 418 26.03 31.81 6.79
CA ALA A 418 26.55 31.41 8.10
C ALA A 418 27.91 30.72 7.95
N LYS A 419 28.88 31.09 8.77
CA LYS A 419 30.22 30.48 8.82
C LYS A 419 30.53 29.93 10.20
N ASP A 420 31.12 28.74 10.26
CA ASP A 420 31.62 28.16 11.50
C ASP A 420 32.95 28.78 11.96
N GLY A 421 33.47 28.32 13.11
CA GLY A 421 34.76 28.77 13.65
C GLY A 421 35.99 28.44 12.78
N MET A 422 35.83 27.60 11.75
CA MET A 422 36.85 27.29 10.73
C MET A 422 36.62 28.07 9.43
N ASN A 423 35.72 29.06 9.43
CA ASN A 423 35.33 29.87 8.29
C ASN A 423 34.69 29.06 7.14
N ARG A 424 34.09 27.91 7.44
CA ARG A 424 33.35 27.08 6.46
C ARG A 424 31.88 27.47 6.47
N THR A 425 31.29 27.60 5.28
CA THR A 425 29.87 27.91 5.12
C THR A 425 29.00 26.75 5.63
N LEU A 426 27.97 27.08 6.40
CA LEU A 426 27.02 26.14 6.98
C LEU A 426 25.69 26.14 6.21
N ARG A 427 25.05 24.97 6.19
CA ARG A 427 23.67 24.81 5.72
C ARG A 427 22.70 24.97 6.88
N LEU A 428 21.85 25.98 6.83
CA LEU A 428 20.85 26.26 7.86
C LEU A 428 19.44 26.11 7.31
N ASN A 429 18.52 25.71 8.19
CA ASN A 429 17.09 25.67 7.88
C ASN A 429 16.50 27.07 8.07
N ILE A 430 16.14 27.72 6.97
CA ILE A 430 15.64 29.09 6.91
C ILE A 430 14.19 29.08 6.46
N LYS A 431 13.29 29.72 7.22
CA LYS A 431 11.89 29.87 6.84
C LYS A 431 11.75 31.04 5.88
N ASN A 432 11.29 30.78 4.66
CA ASN A 432 11.04 31.82 3.67
C ASN A 432 9.72 32.54 4.01
N GLU A 433 9.75 33.86 4.13
CA GLU A 433 8.59 34.69 4.46
C GLU A 433 7.56 34.75 3.32
N GLU A 434 7.98 34.57 2.07
CA GLU A 434 7.11 34.70 0.89
C GLU A 434 6.18 33.50 0.72
N ASN A 435 6.59 32.30 1.15
CA ASN A 435 5.79 31.08 1.00
C ASN A 435 5.59 30.28 2.30
N GLY A 436 6.18 30.74 3.41
CA GLY A 436 6.10 30.10 4.71
C GLY A 436 6.86 28.78 4.86
N GLN A 437 7.50 28.28 3.80
CA GLN A 437 8.21 27.01 3.80
C GLN A 437 9.66 27.15 4.31
N THR A 438 10.20 26.08 4.88
CA THR A 438 11.57 26.04 5.38
C THR A 438 12.48 25.37 4.37
N TYR A 439 13.57 26.04 4.00
CA TYR A 439 14.57 25.52 3.06
C TYR A 439 15.93 25.38 3.75
N GLN A 440 16.66 24.31 3.40
CA GLN A 440 18.03 24.14 3.84
C GLN A 440 18.98 24.83 2.84
N VAL A 441 19.55 25.97 3.22
CA VAL A 441 20.34 26.82 2.33
C VAL A 441 21.68 27.22 2.96
N THR A 442 22.67 27.53 2.12
CA THR A 442 23.97 28.09 2.54
C THR A 442 23.97 29.62 2.58
N SER A 443 23.02 30.24 1.89
CA SER A 443 22.86 31.68 1.79
C SER A 443 21.39 32.04 1.70
N TRP A 444 20.99 33.14 2.32
CA TRP A 444 19.62 33.63 2.32
C TRP A 444 19.61 35.16 2.36
N GLY A 445 18.48 35.79 2.03
CA GLY A 445 18.27 37.21 2.25
C GLY A 445 17.72 37.43 3.66
N GLU A 446 18.40 38.26 4.46
CA GLU A 446 17.94 38.71 5.78
C GLU A 446 17.33 40.11 5.64
N ARG A 447 16.05 40.26 6.01
CA ARG A 447 15.35 41.54 5.90
C ARG A 447 15.91 42.54 6.90
N VAL A 448 16.24 43.73 6.41
CA VAL A 448 16.77 44.83 7.20
C VAL A 448 16.00 46.13 6.96
N PRO A 449 16.04 47.09 7.90
CA PRO A 449 15.53 48.44 7.64
C PRO A 449 16.25 49.12 6.46
N HIS A 450 15.52 49.96 5.72
CA HIS A 450 16.05 50.67 4.54
C HIS A 450 17.37 51.41 4.82
N HIS A 451 17.47 52.10 5.96
CA HIS A 451 18.69 52.84 6.33
C HIS A 451 19.91 51.94 6.54
N VAL A 452 19.72 50.68 6.95
CA VAL A 452 20.81 49.69 7.05
C VAL A 452 21.23 49.23 5.66
N TYR A 453 20.27 48.94 4.79
CA TYR A 453 20.52 48.52 3.41
C TYR A 453 21.33 49.58 2.64
N GLU A 454 20.90 50.84 2.68
CA GLU A 454 21.61 51.96 2.04
C GLU A 454 23.01 52.14 2.61
N ARG A 455 23.18 52.06 3.94
CA ARG A 455 24.49 52.19 4.59
C ARG A 455 25.47 51.11 4.12
N ILE A 456 25.03 49.86 4.02
CA ILE A 456 25.87 48.75 3.53
C ILE A 456 26.16 48.90 2.03
N GLY A 457 25.19 49.38 1.25
CA GLY A 457 25.38 49.66 -0.17
C GLY A 457 26.40 50.77 -0.43
N GLN A 458 26.37 51.84 0.37
CA GLN A 458 27.33 52.94 0.32
C GLN A 458 28.74 52.46 0.71
N ASP A 459 28.87 51.73 1.82
CA ASP A 459 30.14 51.14 2.28
C ASP A 459 30.80 50.28 1.19
N LYS A 460 30.02 49.39 0.57
CA LYS A 460 30.50 48.58 -0.57
C LYS A 460 30.84 49.42 -1.81
N GLY A 461 30.14 50.52 -2.03
CA GLY A 461 30.38 51.43 -3.15
C GLY A 461 31.70 52.20 -3.07
N ASP A 462 32.23 52.41 -1.85
CA ASP A 462 33.43 53.21 -1.62
C ASP A 462 34.71 52.49 -2.08
N ASP A 463 34.90 51.22 -1.70
CA ASP A 463 36.12 50.46 -2.00
C ASP A 463 35.88 48.99 -2.38
N GLY A 464 34.61 48.59 -2.59
CA GLY A 464 34.22 47.22 -2.87
C GLY A 464 34.19 46.30 -1.65
N LYS A 465 34.37 46.82 -0.42
CA LYS A 465 34.37 46.04 0.81
C LYS A 465 33.19 46.40 1.72
N ILE A 466 32.84 45.46 2.59
CA ILE A 466 31.85 45.68 3.65
C ILE A 466 32.56 45.55 4.98
N GLN A 467 32.58 46.62 5.76
CA GLN A 467 33.40 46.80 6.95
C GLN A 467 32.67 46.20 8.14
N ASP A 468 31.40 46.58 8.33
CA ASP A 468 30.48 45.98 9.32
C ASP A 468 29.69 44.85 8.65
N ASN A 469 30.35 43.74 8.35
CA ASN A 469 29.72 42.63 7.61
C ASN A 469 29.09 41.57 8.52
N VAL A 470 29.21 41.65 9.85
CA VAL A 470 28.70 40.65 10.78
C VAL A 470 27.29 41.01 11.23
N VAL A 471 26.30 40.29 10.72
CA VAL A 471 24.88 40.53 11.04
C VAL A 471 24.52 39.97 12.41
N THR A 472 24.76 38.68 12.62
CA THR A 472 24.47 37.98 13.87
C THR A 472 25.58 37.01 14.25
N LYS A 473 25.60 36.62 15.52
CA LYS A 473 26.48 35.56 16.02
C LYS A 473 25.70 34.58 16.88
N LYS A 474 25.74 33.30 16.51
CA LYS A 474 25.33 32.19 17.36
C LYS A 474 26.53 31.71 18.15
N GLN A 475 26.50 31.86 19.46
CA GLN A 475 27.57 31.38 20.34
C GLN A 475 27.19 30.05 21.00
N LYS A 476 28.20 29.22 21.28
CA LYS A 476 28.03 28.03 22.10
C LYS A 476 27.46 28.40 23.49
N GLY A 477 26.44 27.65 23.91
CA GLY A 477 25.76 27.80 25.19
C GLY A 477 24.54 28.72 25.19
N PHE A 478 24.21 29.37 24.07
CA PHE A 478 23.00 30.19 23.92
C PHE A 478 22.05 29.52 22.93
N LEU A 479 20.72 29.65 23.10
CA LEU A 479 19.76 29.09 22.15
C LEU A 479 19.64 29.96 20.90
N GLU A 480 19.61 31.28 21.07
CA GLU A 480 19.36 32.21 19.97
C GLU A 480 20.64 32.91 19.51
N GLU A 481 20.60 33.41 18.28
CA GLU A 481 21.61 34.32 17.76
C GLU A 481 21.53 35.69 18.44
N ARG A 482 22.67 36.33 18.63
CA ARG A 482 22.75 37.74 19.02
C ARG A 482 22.96 38.61 17.78
N VAL A 483 22.17 39.67 17.63
CA VAL A 483 22.39 40.71 16.60
C VAL A 483 23.65 41.51 16.96
N ILE A 484 24.56 41.64 16.00
CA ILE A 484 25.82 42.37 16.15
C ILE A 484 25.77 43.69 15.36
N MET A 485 25.26 43.64 14.12
CA MET A 485 25.16 44.82 13.26
C MET A 485 24.17 45.85 13.84
N SER A 486 24.63 47.09 13.94
CA SER A 486 23.83 48.18 14.50
C SER A 486 22.65 48.54 13.59
N GLY A 487 21.45 48.70 14.18
CA GLY A 487 20.23 49.05 13.45
C GLY A 487 19.51 47.87 12.78
N VAL A 488 20.07 46.65 12.83
CA VAL A 488 19.40 45.45 12.32
C VAL A 488 18.33 44.97 13.31
N GLN A 489 17.16 44.64 12.76
CA GLN A 489 16.10 43.89 13.42
C GLN A 489 15.73 42.74 12.48
N LYS A 490 15.74 41.50 12.97
CA LYS A 490 15.34 40.35 12.14
C LYS A 490 13.83 40.40 11.91
N GLN A 491 13.41 40.75 10.70
CA GLN A 491 12.00 40.93 10.34
C GLN A 491 11.44 39.79 9.48
N GLY A 492 12.30 39.15 8.70
CA GLY A 492 11.90 38.17 7.70
C GLY A 492 13.11 37.66 6.93
N GLN A 493 12.93 36.54 6.23
CA GLN A 493 14.00 35.88 5.50
C GLN A 493 13.46 35.38 4.15
N ILE A 494 14.28 35.46 3.10
CA ILE A 494 13.98 34.90 1.77
C ILE A 494 15.07 33.94 1.34
N THR A 495 14.71 32.91 0.59
CA THR A 495 15.66 31.85 0.21
C THR A 495 16.01 31.84 -1.28
N GLN A 496 15.39 32.73 -2.08
CA GLN A 496 15.59 32.86 -3.52
C GLN A 496 15.51 34.33 -3.95
N TRP A 497 16.31 34.74 -4.95
CA TRP A 497 16.41 36.12 -5.42
C TRP A 497 16.78 36.29 -6.89
#